data_AF-A0A0F9E0K3-F1
#
_entry.id   AF-A0A0F9E0K3-F1
#
_cell.length_a   1.000
_cell.length_b   1.000
_cell.length_c   1.000
_cell.angle_alpha   90.00
_cell.angle_beta   90.00
_cell.angle_gamma   90.00
#
_symmetry.space_group_name_H-M   'P 1'
#
loop_
_entity.id
_entity.type
_entity.pdbx_description
1 polymer ?
#
loop_
_entity_poly.entity_id
_entity_poly.type
_entity_poly.pdbx_seq_one_letter_code
_entity_poly.pdbx_strand_id
1 'polypeptide(L)'
;MITVKDIKVLRGLMEVPAVGVLMDIVEWIYDEHDQNHVITSGFRREDAGVHGQNPLRGLDLRSRIYSDPNRLCRLVNDRWEYDGKRPEKVCALLHGIGLNEHIHLQVHLGTRLR
;
A
#
# COMPACT_ATOMS: atom_id res chain seq x y z
N MET A 1 8.16 -5.40 -13.16
CA MET A 1 7.86 -6.71 -12.55
C MET A 1 7.26 -6.56 -11.15
N ILE A 2 6.05 -7.08 -10.94
CA ILE A 2 5.46 -7.22 -9.59
C ILE A 2 5.81 -8.60 -9.03
N THR A 3 6.40 -8.63 -7.84
CA THR A 3 6.74 -9.86 -7.11
C THR A 3 6.00 -9.91 -5.77
N VAL A 4 5.63 -11.11 -5.34
CA VAL A 4 5.05 -11.35 -4.01
C VAL A 4 6.07 -12.07 -3.15
N LYS A 5 6.29 -11.60 -1.91
CA LYS A 5 7.36 -12.08 -1.01
C LYS A 5 7.36 -13.60 -0.81
N ASP A 6 6.18 -14.19 -0.61
CA ASP A 6 5.99 -15.62 -0.37
C ASP A 6 4.55 -16.06 -0.66
N ILE A 7 4.31 -17.38 -0.61
CA ILE A 7 3.00 -17.98 -0.85
C ILE A 7 1.94 -17.55 0.18
N LYS A 8 2.33 -17.19 1.40
CA LYS A 8 1.39 -16.74 2.45
C LYS A 8 0.82 -15.38 2.07
N VAL A 9 1.67 -14.47 1.60
CA VAL A 9 1.21 -13.16 1.09
C VAL A 9 0.33 -13.33 -0.14
N LEU A 10 0.73 -14.19 -1.09
CA LEU A 10 -0.08 -14.44 -2.30
C LEU A 10 -1.48 -14.96 -1.94
N ARG A 11 -1.57 -15.94 -1.03
CA ARG A 11 -2.86 -16.45 -0.56
C ARG A 11 -3.74 -15.36 0.05
N GLY A 12 -3.16 -14.49 0.88
CA GLY A 12 -3.90 -13.37 1.45
C GLY A 12 -4.44 -12.42 0.38
N LEU A 13 -3.63 -12.07 -0.63
CA LEU A 13 -4.07 -11.22 -1.75
C LEU A 13 -5.23 -11.82 -2.56
N MET A 14 -5.36 -13.15 -2.58
CA MET A 14 -6.42 -13.86 -3.31
C MET A 14 -7.67 -14.13 -2.46
N GLU A 15 -7.65 -13.84 -1.15
CA GLU A 15 -8.74 -14.19 -0.23
C GLU A 15 -9.91 -13.20 -0.31
N VAL A 16 -9.63 -11.92 -0.56
CA VAL A 16 -10.63 -10.85 -0.65
C VAL A 16 -10.28 -9.89 -1.79
N PRO A 17 -11.27 -9.24 -2.43
CA PRO A 17 -10.98 -8.20 -3.42
C PRO A 17 -10.31 -7.00 -2.75
N ALA A 18 -9.43 -6.31 -3.47
CA ALA A 18 -8.91 -5.00 -3.08
C ALA A 18 -9.90 -3.89 -3.44
N VAL A 19 -9.92 -2.81 -2.65
CA VAL A 19 -10.62 -1.57 -3.05
C VAL A 19 -9.94 -1.02 -4.31
N GLY A 20 -10.73 -0.58 -5.29
CA GLY A 20 -10.22 -0.07 -6.58
C GLY A 20 -9.12 0.98 -6.41
N VAL A 21 -9.33 1.99 -5.57
CA VAL A 21 -8.33 3.06 -5.35
C VAL A 21 -7.01 2.58 -4.76
N LEU A 22 -6.99 1.44 -4.05
CA LEU A 22 -5.72 0.83 -3.61
C LEU A 22 -4.94 0.30 -4.82
N MET A 23 -5.64 -0.32 -5.77
CA MET A 23 -5.03 -0.79 -7.02
C MET A 23 -4.63 0.36 -7.93
N ASP A 24 -5.42 1.43 -8.00
CA ASP A 24 -5.07 2.64 -8.76
C ASP A 24 -3.74 3.24 -8.27
N ILE A 25 -3.52 3.26 -6.94
CA ILE A 25 -2.24 3.70 -6.36
C ILE A 25 -1.11 2.75 -6.78
N VAL A 26 -1.31 1.43 -6.68
CA VAL A 26 -0.28 0.45 -7.05
C VAL A 26 0.08 0.55 -8.54
N GLU A 27 -0.91 0.66 -9.41
CA GLU A 27 -0.72 0.83 -10.86
C GLU A 27 0.05 2.10 -11.18
N TRP A 28 -0.31 3.23 -10.57
CA TRP A 28 0.40 4.48 -10.79
C TRP A 28 1.85 4.45 -10.30
N ILE A 29 2.13 3.84 -9.14
CA ILE A 29 3.52 3.67 -8.68
C ILE A 29 4.29 2.83 -9.72
N TYR A 30 3.66 1.77 -10.24
CA TYR A 30 4.27 0.88 -11.23
C TYR A 30 4.61 1.62 -12.53
N ASP A 31 3.67 2.40 -13.04
CA ASP A 31 3.79 3.05 -14.35
C ASP A 31 4.68 4.30 -14.32
N GLU A 32 4.58 5.12 -13.27
CA GLU A 32 5.21 6.45 -13.23
C GLU A 32 6.50 6.52 -12.39
N HIS A 33 6.78 5.53 -11.55
CA HIS A 33 7.87 5.64 -10.56
C HIS A 33 8.84 4.48 -10.53
N ASP A 34 8.36 3.24 -10.37
CA ASP A 34 9.22 2.07 -10.34
C ASP A 34 8.45 0.81 -10.69
N GLN A 35 8.92 0.08 -11.70
CA GLN A 35 8.26 -1.13 -12.14
C GLN A 35 8.56 -2.35 -11.25
N ASN A 36 9.43 -2.27 -10.23
CA ASN A 36 9.92 -3.44 -9.50
C ASN A 36 9.27 -3.68 -8.13
N HIS A 37 7.95 -3.62 -8.02
CA HIS A 37 7.27 -3.83 -6.74
C HIS A 37 7.53 -5.21 -6.12
N VAL A 38 7.80 -5.22 -4.82
CA VAL A 38 7.78 -6.44 -4.01
C VAL A 38 6.74 -6.27 -2.90
N ILE A 39 5.59 -6.93 -3.05
CA ILE A 39 4.51 -6.93 -2.06
C ILE A 39 4.92 -7.86 -0.90
N THR A 40 5.01 -7.29 0.29
CA THR A 40 5.47 -7.98 1.50
C THR A 40 4.37 -8.34 2.48
N SER A 41 3.18 -7.75 2.32
CA SER A 41 1.97 -8.03 3.10
C SER A 41 0.72 -7.58 2.33
N GLY A 42 -0.40 -8.25 2.59
CA GLY A 42 -1.72 -7.97 2.01
C GLY A 42 -2.80 -8.25 3.03
N PHE A 43 -3.85 -9.00 2.67
CA PHE A 43 -4.90 -9.36 3.62
C PHE A 43 -4.37 -10.20 4.80
N ARG A 44 -4.83 -9.87 6.01
CA ARG A 44 -4.55 -10.57 7.26
C ARG A 44 -5.86 -10.80 8.02
N ARG A 45 -6.32 -12.05 8.08
CA ARG A 45 -7.52 -12.43 8.83
C ARG A 45 -7.39 -12.00 10.30
N GLU A 46 -8.49 -11.52 10.88
CA GLU A 46 -8.60 -11.04 12.28
C GLU A 46 -7.76 -9.80 12.63
N ASP A 47 -7.16 -9.13 11.64
CA ASP A 47 -6.47 -7.86 11.85
C ASP A 47 -7.47 -6.71 12.00
N ALA A 48 -7.38 -5.94 13.09
CA ALA A 48 -8.26 -4.79 13.35
C ALA A 48 -7.99 -3.58 12.44
N GLY A 49 -6.85 -3.54 11.77
CA GLY A 49 -6.42 -2.47 10.86
C GLY A 49 -6.86 -2.67 9.41
N VAL A 50 -6.24 -1.91 8.51
CA VAL A 50 -6.57 -1.88 7.07
C VAL A 50 -6.28 -3.20 6.34
N HIS A 51 -5.38 -4.02 6.87
CA HIS A 51 -5.06 -5.34 6.33
C HIS A 51 -6.14 -6.39 6.62
N GLY A 52 -6.99 -6.22 7.63
CA GLY A 52 -8.07 -7.17 7.93
C GLY A 52 -9.43 -6.77 7.38
N GLN A 53 -9.49 -5.70 6.58
CA GLN A 53 -10.73 -5.23 5.96
C GLN A 53 -11.11 -6.11 4.75
N ASN A 54 -12.41 -6.32 4.56
CA ASN A 54 -12.99 -6.86 3.34
C ASN A 54 -13.96 -5.82 2.75
N PRO A 55 -13.66 -5.21 1.60
CA PRO A 55 -12.49 -5.42 0.73
C PRO A 55 -11.16 -4.96 1.37
N LEU A 56 -10.03 -5.48 0.87
CA LEU A 56 -8.67 -5.15 1.31
C LEU A 56 -8.38 -3.66 1.11
N ARG A 57 -7.86 -3.02 2.18
CA ARG A 57 -7.55 -1.59 2.22
C ARG A 57 -6.08 -1.27 2.53
N GLY A 58 -5.23 -2.28 2.67
CA GLY A 58 -3.82 -2.08 2.99
C GLY A 58 -2.90 -3.04 2.26
N LEU A 59 -1.74 -2.54 1.85
CA LEU A 59 -0.67 -3.30 1.21
C LEU A 59 0.69 -2.80 1.72
N ASP A 60 1.63 -3.72 1.96
CA ASP A 60 3.01 -3.33 2.27
C ASP A 60 3.91 -3.61 1.06
N LEU A 61 4.72 -2.61 0.70
CA LEU A 61 5.75 -2.71 -0.33
C LEU A 61 7.12 -2.66 0.33
N ARG A 62 8.05 -3.50 -0.13
CA ARG A 62 9.45 -3.48 0.33
C ARG A 62 10.08 -2.10 0.07
N SER A 63 10.65 -1.44 1.09
CA SER A 63 11.21 -0.09 0.91
C SER A 63 12.55 -0.10 0.16
N ARG A 64 13.44 -1.02 0.51
CA ARG A 64 14.85 -1.07 0.02
C ARG A 64 15.06 -1.28 -1.48
N ILE A 65 14.00 -1.50 -2.24
CA ILE A 65 14.07 -1.58 -3.72
C ILE A 65 13.97 -0.19 -4.35
N TYR A 66 13.41 0.79 -3.63
CA TYR A 66 13.30 2.17 -4.05
C TYR A 66 14.53 2.95 -3.58
N SER A 67 15.05 3.83 -4.44
CA SER A 67 16.19 4.70 -4.11
C SER A 67 15.86 5.72 -3.01
N ASP A 68 14.61 6.20 -2.97
CA ASP A 68 14.09 7.09 -1.93
C ASP A 68 12.63 6.73 -1.60
N PRO A 69 12.41 5.78 -0.67
CA PRO A 69 11.06 5.34 -0.32
C PRO A 69 10.26 6.43 0.40
N ASN A 70 10.90 7.39 1.08
CA ASN A 70 10.23 8.53 1.69
C ASN A 70 9.67 9.49 0.64
N ARG A 71 10.43 9.75 -0.43
CA ARG A 71 9.93 10.53 -1.57
C ARG A 71 8.74 9.86 -2.23
N LEU A 72 8.77 8.54 -2.40
CA LEU A 72 7.62 7.83 -2.96
C LEU A 72 6.36 7.99 -2.09
N CYS A 73 6.48 7.86 -0.77
CA CYS A 73 5.35 8.12 0.15
C CYS A 73 4.80 9.54 -0.01
N ARG A 74 5.67 10.56 -0.13
CA ARG A 74 5.24 11.94 -0.37
C ARG A 74 4.49 12.08 -1.70
N LEU A 75 5.04 11.54 -2.78
CA LEU A 75 4.42 11.59 -4.11
C LEU A 75 3.01 10.96 -4.12
N VAL A 76 2.82 9.83 -3.43
CA VAL A 76 1.49 9.24 -3.25
C VAL A 76 0.58 10.19 -2.46
N ASN A 77 1.03 10.74 -1.34
CA ASN A 77 0.18 11.62 -0.51
C ASN A 77 -0.11 12.99 -1.14
N ASP A 78 0.74 13.44 -2.06
CA ASP A 78 0.54 14.65 -2.87
C ASP A 78 -0.49 14.45 -3.98
N ARG A 79 -0.72 13.20 -4.40
CA ARG A 79 -1.66 12.85 -5.48
C ARG A 79 -3.00 12.33 -4.97
N TRP A 80 -3.01 11.58 -3.85
CA TRP A 80 -4.25 11.09 -3.24
C TRP A 80 -4.47 11.66 -1.85
N GLU A 81 -5.73 11.94 -1.56
CA GLU A 81 -6.21 12.27 -0.23
C GLU A 81 -6.85 11.04 0.40
N TYR A 82 -6.42 10.67 1.62
CA TYR A 82 -6.93 9.48 2.31
C TYR A 82 -8.44 9.56 2.60
N ASP A 83 -8.88 10.61 3.31
CA ASP A 83 -10.28 10.94 3.56
C ASP A 83 -10.34 12.40 3.99
N GLY A 84 -11.12 13.24 3.30
CA GLY A 84 -11.25 14.66 3.64
C GLY A 84 -11.83 14.92 5.04
N LYS A 85 -12.41 13.91 5.70
CA LYS A 85 -12.86 13.98 7.11
C LYS A 85 -11.79 13.57 8.12
N ARG A 86 -10.63 13.08 7.65
CA ARG A 86 -9.52 12.56 8.47
C ARG A 86 -8.18 13.10 7.94
N PRO A 87 -7.96 14.42 8.01
CA PRO A 87 -6.79 15.08 7.42
C PRO A 87 -5.46 14.62 8.02
N GLU A 88 -5.47 14.00 9.19
CA GLU A 88 -4.29 13.43 9.85
C GLU A 88 -3.86 12.06 9.27
N LYS A 89 -4.70 11.46 8.41
CA LYS A 89 -4.41 10.17 7.77
C LYS A 89 -3.86 10.39 6.36
N VAL A 90 -2.95 9.50 5.97
CA VAL A 90 -2.22 9.54 4.70
C VAL A 90 -2.34 8.21 3.96
N CYS A 91 -2.20 8.20 2.64
CA CYS A 91 -2.30 7.00 1.82
C CYS A 91 -1.03 6.15 1.84
N ALA A 92 0.14 6.76 2.04
CA ALA A 92 1.41 6.07 2.12
C ALA A 92 2.26 6.59 3.28
N LEU A 93 2.90 5.70 4.02
CA LEU A 93 3.93 6.06 4.99
C LEU A 93 5.02 5.01 5.05
N LEU A 94 6.22 5.42 5.42
CA LEU A 94 7.30 4.49 5.73
C LEU A 94 7.11 3.96 7.15
N HIS A 95 7.17 2.65 7.33
CA HIS A 95 6.97 1.99 8.61
C HIS A 95 8.00 0.89 8.84
N GLY A 96 8.24 0.51 10.10
CA GLY A 96 9.26 -0.45 10.48
C GLY A 96 10.65 0.16 10.65
N ILE A 97 11.63 -0.69 10.99
CA ILE A 97 13.03 -0.31 11.25
C ILE A 97 13.94 -1.38 10.64
N GLY A 98 15.06 -0.96 10.03
CA GLY A 98 16.07 -1.87 9.49
C GLY A 98 15.51 -2.77 8.40
N LEU A 99 15.71 -4.09 8.52
CA LEU A 99 15.23 -5.06 7.52
C LEU A 99 13.70 -5.18 7.43
N ASN A 100 12.97 -4.68 8.43
CA ASN A 100 11.51 -4.65 8.45
C ASN A 100 10.93 -3.34 7.92
N GLU A 101 11.75 -2.40 7.46
CA GLU A 101 11.26 -1.17 6.86
C GLU A 101 10.51 -1.45 5.55
N HIS A 102 9.33 -0.85 5.40
CA HIS A 102 8.44 -1.00 4.26
C HIS A 102 7.58 0.24 4.06
N ILE A 103 7.11 0.44 2.83
CA ILE A 103 6.09 1.43 2.51
C ILE A 103 4.74 0.78 2.80
N HIS A 104 4.02 1.32 3.77
CA HIS A 104 2.67 0.93 4.09
C HIS A 104 1.69 1.79 3.28
N LEU A 105 0.99 1.15 2.34
CA LEU A 105 -0.12 1.75 1.62
C LEU A 105 -1.42 1.44 2.35
N GLN A 106 -2.26 2.47 2.51
CA GLN A 106 -3.57 2.34 3.11
C GLN A 106 -4.58 3.26 2.42
N VAL A 107 -5.83 2.79 2.33
CA VAL A 107 -6.92 3.56 1.74
C VAL A 107 -8.18 3.51 2.59
N HIS A 108 -9.07 4.46 2.35
CA HIS A 108 -10.42 4.54 2.87
C HIS A 108 -11.42 4.55 1.72
N LEU A 109 -12.71 4.31 2.01
CA LEU A 109 -13.76 4.44 1.00
C LEU A 109 -13.93 5.88 0.48
N GLY A 110 -13.44 6.85 1.25
CA GLY A 110 -13.39 8.26 0.86
C GLY A 110 -12.09 8.69 0.17
N THR A 111 -11.16 7.76 -0.09
CA THR A 111 -9.91 8.08 -0.77
C THR A 111 -10.18 8.48 -2.21
N ARG A 112 -9.56 9.59 -2.63
CA ARG A 112 -9.75 10.17 -3.96
C ARG A 112 -8.47 10.84 -4.44
N LEU A 113 -8.38 11.05 -5.75
CA LEU A 113 -7.41 11.98 -6.32
C LEU A 113 -7.66 13.39 -5.77
N ARG A 114 -6.57 14.11 -5.53
CA ARG A 114 -6.61 15.54 -5.17
C ARG A 114 -6.93 16.42 -6.38
#